data_AF-A0A0Q6B7S6-F1
#
_entry.id   AF-A0A0Q6B7S6-F1
#
_cell.length_a   1.000
_cell.length_b   1.000
_cell.length_c   1.000
_cell.angle_alpha   90.00
_cell.angle_beta   90.00
_cell.angle_gamma   90.00
#
_symmetry.space_group_name_H-M   'P 1'
#
loop_
_entity.id
_entity.type
_entity.pdbx_description
1 polymer ?
#
loop_
_entity_poly.entity_id
_entity_poly.type
_entity_poly.pdbx_seq_one_letter_code
_entity_poly.pdbx_strand_id
1 'polypeptide(L)' 'MSSTLTKPEIDYDEAVLAAVNAAIVAVQRDTGYGSIEVTVHDGRVTQIERREKVRFESSKPKR' A
#
# COMPACT_ATOMS: atom_id res chain seq x y z
N MET A 1 5.40 34.35 22.29
CA MET A 1 5.88 33.73 21.05
C MET A 1 5.60 32.24 21.13
N SER A 2 4.65 31.73 20.34
CA SER A 2 4.50 30.28 20.16
C SER A 2 3.90 30.09 18.77
N SER A 3 4.73 29.70 17.81
CA SER A 3 4.31 29.39 16.46
C SER A 3 3.73 27.98 16.47
N THR A 4 2.41 27.86 16.59
CA THR A 4 1.71 26.63 16.24
C THR A 4 1.93 26.38 14.75
N LEU A 5 2.69 25.33 14.45
CA LEU A 5 2.83 24.79 13.10
C LEU A 5 1.47 24.29 12.64
N THR A 6 0.73 25.14 11.92
CA THR A 6 -0.48 24.75 11.20
C THR A 6 -0.07 23.67 10.20
N LYS A 7 -0.49 22.42 10.46
CA LYS A 7 -0.39 21.35 9.46
C LYS A 7 -1.15 21.84 8.23
N PRO A 8 -0.56 21.78 7.03
CA PRO A 8 -1.34 22.04 5.82
C PRO A 8 -2.51 21.05 5.82
N GLU A 9 -3.73 21.57 5.77
CA GLU A 9 -4.91 20.77 5.46
C GLU A 9 -4.76 20.37 3.99
N ILE A 10 -4.14 19.22 3.77
CA ILE A 10 -4.04 18.65 2.44
C ILE A 10 -5.39 18.00 2.18
N ASP A 11 -6.20 18.66 1.35
CA ASP A 11 -7.46 18.13 0.82
C ASP A 11 -7.12 17.02 -0.17
N TYR A 12 -7.03 15.79 0.33
CA TYR A 12 -6.85 14.61 -0.49
C TYR A 12 -8.21 14.11 -0.95
N ASP A 13 -8.32 13.78 -2.24
CA ASP A 13 -9.52 13.12 -2.77
C ASP A 13 -9.78 11.83 -1.97
N GLU A 14 -10.96 11.75 -1.34
CA GLU A 14 -11.37 10.63 -0.51
C GLU A 14 -11.30 9.30 -1.28
N ALA A 15 -11.57 9.32 -2.59
CA ALA A 15 -11.48 8.14 -3.43
C ALA A 15 -10.03 7.64 -3.58
N VAL A 16 -9.06 8.57 -3.67
CA VAL A 16 -7.63 8.22 -3.74
C VAL A 16 -7.16 7.62 -2.42
N LEU A 17 -7.54 8.25 -1.30
CA LEU A 17 -7.22 7.73 0.04
C LEU A 17 -7.80 6.33 0.25
N ALA A 18 -9.06 6.13 -0.12
CA ALA A 18 -9.72 4.83 -0.01
C ALA A 18 -9.01 3.75 -0.86
N ALA A 19 -8.62 4.08 -2.10
CA ALA A 19 -7.91 3.17 -2.98
C ALA A 19 -6.52 2.80 -2.46
N VAL A 20 -5.74 3.78 -1.98
CA VAL A 20 -4.41 3.53 -1.40
C VAL A 20 -4.53 2.67 -0.13
N ASN A 21 -5.49 2.98 0.75
CA ASN A 21 -5.71 2.21 1.97
C ASN A 21 -6.11 0.76 1.67
N ALA A 22 -7.02 0.56 0.71
CA ALA A 22 -7.40 -0.78 0.26
C ALA A 22 -6.20 -1.57 -0.26
N ALA A 23 -5.30 -0.92 -1.00
CA ALA A 23 -4.08 -1.55 -1.49
C ALA A 23 -3.18 -1.99 -0.31
N ILE A 24 -2.93 -1.11 0.66
CA ILE A 24 -2.11 -1.43 1.85
C ILE A 24 -2.69 -2.63 2.62
N VAL A 25 -4.01 -2.64 2.85
CA VAL A 25 -4.69 -3.73 3.55
C VAL A 25 -4.53 -5.06 2.79
N ALA A 26 -4.51 -5.04 1.46
CA ALA A 26 -4.30 -6.25 0.67
C ALA A 26 -2.94 -6.90 0.97
N VAL A 27 -1.87 -6.10 1.11
CA VAL A 27 -0.54 -6.64 1.47
C VAL A 27 -0.49 -7.26 2.86
N GLN A 28 -1.22 -6.70 3.83
CA GLN A 28 -1.25 -7.24 5.19
C GLN A 28 -1.92 -8.62 5.29
N ARG A 29 -2.81 -8.96 4.35
CA ARG A 29 -3.56 -10.23 4.37
C ARG A 29 -2.80 -11.43 3.85
N ASP A 30 -1.71 -11.21 3.10
CA ASP A 30 -0.98 -12.28 2.42
C ASP A 30 0.35 -12.60 3.10
N THR A 31 1.40 -12.96 2.34
CA THR A 31 2.65 -13.54 2.86
C THR A 31 3.48 -12.59 3.73
N GLY A 32 3.07 -11.33 3.86
CA GLY A 32 3.86 -10.27 4.50
C GLY A 32 5.10 -9.85 3.71
N TYR A 33 5.34 -10.44 2.53
CA TYR A 33 6.49 -10.15 1.67
C TYR A 33 6.04 -9.74 0.28
N GLY A 34 6.33 -8.50 -0.11
CA GLY A 34 5.99 -7.97 -1.42
C GLY A 34 6.15 -6.45 -1.50
N SER A 35 5.74 -5.89 -2.64
CA SER A 35 5.67 -4.45 -2.88
C SER A 35 4.36 -4.11 -3.60
N ILE A 36 3.73 -3.01 -3.21
CA ILE A 36 2.64 -2.39 -3.97
C ILE A 36 3.17 -1.10 -4.60
N GLU A 37 2.82 -0.88 -5.85
CA GLU A 37 3.06 0.37 -6.56
C GLU A 37 1.71 0.97 -6.94
N VAL A 38 1.45 2.21 -6.52
CA VAL A 38 0.23 2.95 -6.86
C VAL A 38 0.61 4.10 -7.76
N THR A 39 0.07 4.14 -8.97
CA THR A 39 0.26 5.23 -9.92
C THR A 39 -0.94 6.16 -9.86
N VAL A 40 -0.66 7.44 -9.66
CA VAL A 40 -1.66 8.51 -9.60
C VAL A 40 -1.39 9.49 -10.74
N HIS A 41 -2.40 9.71 -11.57
CA HIS A 41 -2.40 10.75 -12.60
C HIS A 41 -3.67 11.58 -12.47
N ASP A 42 -3.54 12.91 -12.63
CA ASP A 42 -4.67 13.85 -12.57
C ASP A 42 -5.53 13.71 -11.30
N GLY A 43 -4.87 13.53 -10.14
CA GLY A 43 -5.55 13.37 -8.86
C GLY A 43 -6.33 12.07 -8.71
N ARG A 44 -6.14 11.08 -9.58
CA ARG A 44 -6.83 9.78 -9.53
C ARG A 44 -5.85 8.62 -9.57
N VAL A 45 -6.19 7.56 -8.85
CA VAL A 45 -5.45 6.28 -8.96
C VAL A 45 -5.77 5.66 -10.31
N THR A 46 -4.76 5.59 -11.18
CA THR A 46 -4.90 5.01 -12.53
C THR A 46 -4.42 3.57 -12.58
N GLN A 47 -3.51 3.18 -11.69
CA GLN A 47 -2.94 1.84 -11.68
C GLN A 47 -2.52 1.43 -10.27
N ILE A 48 -2.70 0.15 -9.97
CA ILE A 48 -2.19 -0.50 -8.76
C ILE A 48 -1.50 -1.79 -9.21
N GLU A 49 -0.18 -1.85 -9.07
CA GLU A 49 0.58 -3.09 -9.23
C GLU A 49 0.89 -3.71 -7.89
N ARG A 50 0.81 -5.04 -7.83
CA ARG A 50 1.17 -5.82 -6.66
C ARG A 50 2.18 -6.89 -7.04
N ARG A 51 3.33 -6.89 -6.39
CA ARG A 51 4.34 -7.96 -6.51
C ARG A 51 4.45 -8.67 -5.19
N GLU A 52 4.25 -9.98 -5.21
CA GLU A 52 4.32 -10.81 -4.02
C GLU A 52 5.47 -11.80 -4.14
N LYS A 53 6.14 -12.07 -3.01
CA LYS A 53 7.15 -13.12 -2.92
C LYS A 53 6.64 -14.22 -2.01
N VAL A 54 6.21 -15.32 -2.61
CA VAL A 54 5.80 -16.52 -1.88
C VAL A 54 7.03 -17.41 -1.66
N ARG A 55 7.33 -17.74 -0.40
CA ARG A 55 8.30 -18.79 -0.08
C ARG A 55 7.54 -20.10 0.03
N PHE A 56 7.77 -21.00 -0.91
CA PHE A 56 7.35 -22.39 -0.78
C PHE A 56 8.35 -23.07 0.14
N GLU A 57 7.93 -23.47 1.35
CA GLU A 57 8.80 -24.31 2.18
C GLU A 57 9.07 -25.61 1.42
N SER A 58 10.34 -25.90 1.18
CA SER A 58 10.72 -27.23 0.72
C SER A 58 10.50 -28.17 1.89
N SER A 59 9.33 -28.82 1.93
CA SER A 59 9.15 -29.98 2.79
C SER A 59 10.20 -31.00 2.38
N LYS A 60 11.33 -31.04 3.07
CA LYS A 60 12.25 -32.18 2.96
C LYS A 60 11.41 -33.39 3.38
N PRO A 61 11.16 -34.37 2.49
CA PRO A 61 10.59 -35.61 2.95
C PRO A 61 11.60 -36.19 3.93
N LYS A 62 11.23 -36.28 5.21
CA LYS A 62 11.99 -37.08 6.18
C LYS A 62 11.95 -38.53 5.64
N ARG A 63 13.08 -38.98 5.09
CA ARG A 63 13.38 -40.38 4.82
C ARG A 63 14.68 -40.71 5.50
#